data_AF-A0A7X7K7B9-F1
#
_entry.id   AF-A0A7X7K7B9-F1
#
_cell.length_a   1.000
_cell.length_b   1.000
_cell.length_c   1.000
_cell.angle_alpha   90.00
_cell.angle_beta   90.00
_cell.angle_gamma   90.00
#
_symmetry.space_group_name_H-M   'P 1'
#
loop_
_entity.id
_entity.type
_entity.pdbx_description
1 polymer ?
#
loop_
_entity_poly.entity_id
_entity_poly.type
_entity_poly.pdbx_seq_one_letter_code
_entity_poly.pdbx_strand_id
1 'polypeptide(L)'
;MRPVTDLVRAEAPFEVITEYTPSGDQPAAIAELTSRITAGEKDVVLLGATGTGKSATTAWLVEKLQRPTLVMAPNKTLAAQLATEFRELLP
;
A
#
# COMPACT_ATOMS: atom_id res chain seq x y z
N MET A 1 -4.04 6.16 30.32
CA MET A 1 -4.45 6.03 28.91
C MET A 1 -5.21 4.71 28.81
N ARG A 2 -6.52 4.73 28.57
CA ARG A 2 -7.29 3.49 28.41
C ARG A 2 -6.87 2.84 27.08
N PRO A 3 -6.56 1.53 27.03
CA PRO A 3 -6.41 0.86 25.75
C PRO A 3 -7.74 0.98 25.01
N VAL A 4 -7.68 1.37 23.74
CA VAL A 4 -8.85 1.39 22.86
C VAL A 4 -9.14 -0.08 22.53
N THR A 5 -9.86 -0.76 23.40
CA THR A 5 -10.18 -2.20 23.28
C THR A 5 -11.33 -2.47 22.31
N ASP A 6 -12.06 -1.43 21.92
CA ASP A 6 -13.31 -1.54 21.17
C ASP A 6 -13.13 -1.15 19.69
N LEU A 7 -11.92 -1.31 19.16
CA LEU A 7 -11.67 -1.19 17.72
C LEU A 7 -12.21 -2.44 17.02
N VAL A 8 -13.47 -2.37 16.60
CA VAL A 8 -14.07 -3.33 15.67
C VAL A 8 -13.38 -3.13 14.33
N ARG A 9 -12.63 -4.15 13.87
CA ARG A 9 -12.04 -4.11 12.53
C ARG A 9 -13.17 -4.12 11.51
N ALA A 10 -13.14 -3.19 10.56
CA ALA A 10 -14.02 -3.27 9.41
C ALA A 10 -13.64 -4.52 8.61
N GLU A 11 -14.60 -5.41 8.37
CA GLU A 11 -14.45 -6.57 7.48
C GLU A 11 -14.72 -6.17 6.02
N ALA A 12 -14.07 -5.10 5.56
CA ALA A 12 -14.11 -4.69 4.16
C ALA A 12 -12.79 -5.11 3.49
N PRO A 13 -12.83 -5.75 2.31
CA PRO A 13 -11.62 -5.97 1.54
C PRO A 13 -11.02 -4.61 1.16
N PHE A 14 -9.69 -4.53 1.12
CA PHE A 14 -9.04 -3.37 0.50
C PHE A 14 -9.35 -3.38 -1.00
N GLU A 15 -9.76 -2.25 -1.55
CA GLU A 15 -10.05 -2.07 -2.97
C GLU A 15 -9.51 -0.71 -3.42
N VAL A 16 -8.63 -0.70 -4.42
CA VAL A 16 -8.13 0.54 -4.99
C VAL A 16 -9.16 1.13 -5.95
N ILE A 17 -9.71 2.28 -5.58
CA ILE A 17 -10.67 3.03 -6.40
C ILE A 17 -9.93 4.11 -7.16
N THR A 18 -9.79 3.93 -8.48
CA THR A 18 -9.09 4.88 -9.35
C THR A 18 -9.48 4.70 -10.81
N GLU A 19 -9.33 5.75 -11.63
CA GLU A 19 -9.47 5.66 -13.09
C GLU A 19 -8.22 5.08 -13.77
N TYR A 20 -7.10 4.99 -13.04
CA TYR A 20 -5.83 4.50 -13.58
C TYR A 20 -5.70 2.98 -13.44
N THR A 21 -5.06 2.34 -14.41
CA THR A 21 -4.64 0.95 -14.29
C THR A 21 -3.12 0.86 -14.15
N PRO A 22 -2.59 -0.16 -13.44
CA PRO A 22 -1.14 -0.39 -13.41
C PRO A 22 -0.55 -0.39 -14.82
N SER A 23 0.51 0.37 -15.03
CA SER A 23 1.12 0.57 -16.36
C SER A 23 2.65 0.57 -16.31
N GLY A 24 3.30 0.43 -17.47
CA GLY A 24 4.75 0.28 -17.56
C GLY A 24 5.23 -0.94 -16.77
N ASP A 25 6.20 -0.74 -15.88
CA ASP A 25 6.78 -1.82 -15.05
C ASP A 25 5.95 -2.15 -13.80
N GLN A 26 4.91 -1.36 -13.49
CA GLN A 26 4.10 -1.54 -12.28
C GLN A 26 3.45 -2.95 -12.20
N PRO A 27 2.82 -3.51 -13.25
CA PRO A 27 2.20 -4.83 -13.16
C PRO A 27 3.21 -5.93 -12.78
N ALA A 28 4.40 -5.89 -13.37
CA ALA A 28 5.46 -6.84 -13.09
C ALA A 28 6.00 -6.69 -11.66
N ALA A 29 6.23 -5.45 -11.22
CA ALA A 29 6.66 -5.16 -9.85
C ALA A 29 5.63 -5.65 -8.82
N ILE A 30 4.34 -5.38 -9.02
CA ILE A 30 3.28 -5.84 -8.11
C ILE A 30 3.24 -7.37 -8.03
N ALA A 31 3.34 -8.06 -9.18
CA ALA A 31 3.34 -9.52 -9.22
C ALA A 31 4.54 -10.12 -8.49
N GLU A 32 5.75 -9.58 -8.72
CA GLU A 32 6.98 -10.01 -8.04
C GLU A 32 6.88 -9.80 -6.53
N LEU A 33 6.55 -8.59 -6.10
CA LEU A 33 6.45 -8.23 -4.68
C LEU A 33 5.39 -9.10 -3.96
N THR A 34 4.23 -9.31 -4.58
CA THR A 34 3.17 -10.16 -4.02
C THR A 34 3.65 -11.59 -3.83
N SER A 35 4.34 -12.16 -4.83
CA SER A 35 4.89 -13.52 -4.77
C SER A 35 5.88 -13.67 -3.62
N ARG A 36 6.86 -12.76 -3.52
CA ARG A 36 7.89 -12.76 -2.50
C ARG A 36 7.32 -12.64 -1.08
N ILE A 37 6.38 -11.71 -0.89
CA ILE A 37 5.72 -11.51 0.40
C ILE A 37 4.88 -12.74 0.79
N THR A 38 4.19 -13.35 -0.19
CA THR A 38 3.38 -14.57 0.04
C THR A 38 4.26 -15.80 0.31
N ALA A 39 5.47 -15.84 -0.25
CA ALA A 39 6.49 -16.85 0.05
C ALA A 39 7.11 -16.70 1.46
N GLY A 40 6.74 -15.65 2.22
CA GLY A 40 7.21 -15.42 3.58
C GLY A 40 8.53 -14.65 3.67
N GLU A 41 8.99 -14.05 2.56
CA GLU A 41 10.12 -13.12 2.62
C GLU A 41 9.76 -11.93 3.52
N LYS A 42 10.66 -11.62 4.46
CA LYS A 42 10.44 -10.56 5.46
C LYS A 42 10.80 -9.18 4.92
N ASP A 43 11.88 -9.11 4.13
CA ASP A 43 12.46 -7.87 3.65
C ASP A 43 12.40 -7.84 2.12
N VAL A 44 11.51 -6.99 1.59
CA VAL A 44 11.29 -6.85 0.15
C VAL A 44 11.42 -5.38 -0.23
N VAL A 45 12.13 -5.09 -1.32
CA VAL A 45 12.45 -3.73 -1.75
C VAL A 45 11.83 -3.47 -3.12
N LEU A 46 10.99 -2.43 -3.21
CA LEU A 46 10.54 -1.87 -4.48
C LEU A 46 11.56 -0.82 -4.96
N LEU A 47 12.35 -1.17 -5.97
CA LEU A 47 13.23 -0.22 -6.66
C LEU A 47 12.41 0.52 -7.73
N GLY A 48 12.03 1.77 -7.45
CA GLY A 48 11.28 2.60 -8.37
C GLY A 48 11.85 4.02 -8.49
N ALA A 49 12.06 4.49 -9.72
CA ALA A 49 12.49 5.86 -9.99
C ALA A 49 11.47 6.90 -9.48
N THR A 50 11.89 8.16 -9.35
CA THR A 50 10.96 9.25 -8.99
C THR A 50 9.94 9.44 -10.12
N GLY A 51 8.66 9.61 -9.76
CA GLY A 51 7.58 9.78 -10.74
C GLY A 51 6.97 8.48 -11.30
N THR A 52 7.44 7.29 -10.92
CA THR A 52 6.90 6.01 -11.44
C THR A 52 5.64 5.50 -10.71
N GLY A 53 5.00 6.33 -9.89
CA GLY A 53 3.78 5.95 -9.17
C GLY A 53 4.00 4.90 -8.07
N LYS A 54 5.03 5.06 -7.23
CA LYS A 54 5.31 4.15 -6.11
C LYS A 54 4.15 4.03 -5.14
N SER A 55 3.46 5.13 -4.82
CA SER A 55 2.29 5.10 -3.93
C SER A 55 1.16 4.24 -4.49
N ALA A 56 0.82 4.41 -5.77
CA ALA A 56 -0.19 3.60 -6.45
C ALA A 56 0.22 2.12 -6.52
N THR A 57 1.49 1.85 -6.85
CA THR A 57 2.08 0.49 -6.83
C THR A 57 1.89 -0.18 -5.48
N THR A 58 2.17 0.54 -4.39
CA THR A 58 1.99 0.04 -3.03
C THR A 58 0.51 -0.12 -2.65
N ALA A 59 -0.38 0.76 -3.11
CA ALA A 59 -1.83 0.62 -2.88
C ALA A 59 -2.38 -0.66 -3.53
N TRP A 60 -2.04 -0.92 -4.79
CA TRP A 60 -2.42 -2.17 -5.46
C TRP A 60 -1.79 -3.40 -4.81
N LEU A 61 -0.57 -3.28 -4.28
CA LEU A 61 0.06 -4.36 -3.50
C LEU A 61 -0.73 -4.65 -2.20
N VAL A 62 -1.19 -3.62 -1.50
CA VAL A 62 -2.04 -3.76 -0.29
C VAL A 62 -3.36 -4.44 -0.63
N GLU A 63 -4.01 -4.03 -1.72
CA GLU A 63 -5.21 -4.69 -2.26
C GLU A 63 -4.94 -6.17 -2.59
N LYS A 64 -3.83 -6.50 -3.26
CA LYS A 64 -3.51 -7.90 -3.58
C LYS A 64 -3.27 -8.77 -2.35
N LEU A 65 -2.63 -8.21 -1.33
CA LEU A 65 -2.24 -8.95 -0.14
C LEU A 65 -3.36 -9.08 0.91
N GLN A 66 -4.33 -8.16 0.93
CA GLN A 66 -5.40 -8.12 1.93
C GLN A 66 -4.89 -8.17 3.39
N ARG A 67 -3.81 -7.42 3.65
CA ARG A 67 -3.15 -7.38 4.96
C ARG A 67 -3.20 -5.96 5.54
N PRO A 68 -3.59 -5.79 6.81
CA PRO A 68 -3.44 -4.51 7.51
C PRO A 68 -1.99 -4.02 7.40
N THR A 69 -1.82 -2.81 6.88
CA THR A 69 -0.50 -2.28 6.49
C THR A 69 -0.20 -1.00 7.24
N LEU A 70 1.03 -0.90 7.78
CA LEU A 70 1.55 0.32 8.39
C LEU A 70 2.50 1.00 7.40
N VAL A 71 2.15 2.22 6.99
CA VAL A 71 3.02 3.06 6.14
C VAL A 71 3.81 4.00 7.04
N MET A 72 5.14 3.95 6.96
CA MET A 72 6.05 4.81 7.73
C MET A 72 6.75 5.79 6.79
N ALA A 73 6.78 7.07 7.18
CA ALA A 73 7.45 8.13 6.44
C ALA A 73 8.49 8.82 7.33
N PRO A 74 9.60 9.35 6.76
CA PRO A 74 10.69 9.91 7.56
C PRO A 74 10.36 11.28 8.16
N ASN A 75 9.28 11.93 7.72
CA ASN A 75 8.86 13.23 8.24
C ASN A 75 7.35 13.42 8.09
N LYS A 76 6.82 14.44 8.80
CA LYS A 76 5.39 14.75 8.86
C LYS A 76 4.80 15.18 7.51
N THR A 77 5.58 15.88 6.69
CA THR A 77 5.12 16.36 5.38
C THR A 77 4.85 15.19 4.44
N LEU A 78 5.79 14.25 4.33
CA LEU A 78 5.61 13.04 3.52
C LEU A 78 4.54 12.12 4.10
N ALA A 79 4.44 12.03 5.43
CA ALA A 79 3.36 11.27 6.07
C ALA A 79 1.98 11.83 5.69
N ALA A 80 1.80 13.16 5.72
CA ALA A 80 0.55 13.81 5.33
C ALA A 80 0.24 13.61 3.85
N GLN A 81 1.24 13.73 2.97
CA GLN A 81 1.08 13.48 1.54
C GLN A 81 0.62 12.05 1.27
N LEU A 82 1.32 11.06 1.81
CA LEU A 82 0.95 9.64 1.65
C LEU A 82 -0.44 9.37 2.23
N ALA A 83 -0.78 9.93 3.40
CA ALA A 83 -2.11 9.74 3.97
C ALA A 83 -3.23 10.27 3.07
N THR A 84 -3.02 11.39 2.38
CA THR A 84 -3.97 11.91 1.38
C THR A 84 -4.05 10.99 0.16
N GLU A 85 -2.90 10.62 -0.43
CA GLU A 85 -2.84 9.74 -1.60
C GLU A 85 -3.52 8.38 -1.32
N PHE A 86 -3.24 7.78 -0.16
CA PHE A 86 -3.86 6.50 0.23
C PHE A 86 -5.34 6.63 0.56
N ARG A 87 -5.82 7.77 1.09
CA ARG A 87 -7.26 7.99 1.29
C ARG A 87 -8.01 8.09 -0.04
N GLU A 88 -7.40 8.69 -1.05
CA GLU A 88 -7.97 8.78 -2.39
C GLU A 88 -8.00 7.42 -3.08
N LEU A 89 -6.94 6.62 -2.92
CA LEU A 89 -6.83 5.30 -3.54
C LEU A 89 -7.60 4.21 -2.79
N LEU A 90 -7.63 4.22 -1.46
CA LEU A 90 -8.22 3.21 -0.57
C LEU A 90 -9.15 3.89 0.47
N PRO A 91 -10.35 4.34 0.06
CA PRO A 91 -11.28 5.05 0.96
C PRO A 91 -11.92 4.18 2.04
#